data_AF-A0A7J6EGF6-F1
#
_entry.id   AF-A0A7J6EGF6-F1
#
_cell.length_a   1.000
_cell.length_b   1.000
_cell.length_c   1.000
_cell.angle_alpha   90.00
_cell.angle_beta   90.00
_cell.angle_gamma   90.00
#
_symmetry.space_group_name_H-M   'P 1'
#
loop_
_entity.id
_entity.type
_entity.pdbx_description
1 polymer ?
#
loop_
_entity_poly.entity_id
_entity_poly.type
_entity_poly.pdbx_seq_one_letter_code
_entity_poly.pdbx_strand_id
1 'polypeptide(L)'
;MSAMEALRVSPVHSLGFPSRLDKTQFTKLFCSSFNPIPSSNSVSKSKLFTAISSSVSTELSDPFKPEVETQTPDGKFDWYAHWYPIMPVCDLDKRRPHAKKVMGLDVVVWWDRNESQWKVFDDSCPHRLAPLSEGRIDQWGRLQCVYHGWCFNGSGDCKFIPQAPPDGPPVHTSKKACVSVYPSTVQNGIVWFWPNTDPQYKDIITKQKPPYIAEMDDPSFTNSMGNRDIPYGYEVLIENLMDPAHVPYAHYGLMRNPQRKNKADREGGIPLEMAVENFHPNGFNGRREPGINKFFAPCVFYSSLPLGGSTKQDNGAASSTGTKKESSVQKRMVLVFICIPVSPGKSRLIWTFPRNFGVWIDKIVPRWMFHVGQNLILDSDLHLLHVEERKIMDVGSAQWQKACFVPTKSDALVIAFRKWLNKHAGGQVDWKGKFSGALPPTPPREQLMDRYWTHVVNCSSCNAAYKGLNVLEVVLQVVSIALLGVVAATKQSLKSMVAKSAMVSIALLCFAASKWLSHFIHKVFHYHDYDHAFR
;
A
#
# COMPACT_ATOMS: atom_id res chain seq x y z
N MET A 1 42.49 -46.42 -49.66
CA MET A 1 42.24 -47.81 -49.26
C MET A 1 41.71 -47.75 -47.83
N SER A 2 40.38 -47.76 -47.69
CA SER A 2 39.60 -48.89 -47.14
C SER A 2 40.06 -49.34 -45.76
N ALA A 3 39.24 -49.62 -44.76
CA ALA A 3 37.81 -49.50 -44.45
C ALA A 3 37.59 -50.53 -43.33
N MET A 4 36.73 -50.20 -42.35
CA MET A 4 35.90 -51.13 -41.55
C MET A 4 36.64 -52.07 -40.57
N GLU A 5 36.13 -52.46 -39.40
CA GLU A 5 34.84 -52.32 -38.71
C GLU A 5 35.07 -52.78 -37.25
N ALA A 6 34.34 -52.23 -36.26
CA ALA A 6 33.70 -52.97 -35.16
C ALA A 6 33.12 -52.04 -34.07
N LEU A 7 31.80 -51.83 -34.18
CA LEU A 7 30.75 -51.91 -33.14
C LEU A 7 30.83 -51.13 -31.80
N ARG A 8 29.78 -50.32 -31.63
CA ARG A 8 29.30 -49.55 -30.46
C ARG A 8 28.78 -50.44 -29.31
N VAL A 9 28.91 -49.97 -28.06
CA VAL A 9 27.83 -49.91 -27.04
C VAL A 9 28.06 -48.70 -26.10
N SER A 10 26.95 -48.09 -25.65
CA SER A 10 26.70 -46.73 -25.14
C SER A 10 27.35 -46.28 -23.81
N PRO A 11 27.54 -44.96 -23.59
CA PRO A 11 27.83 -44.40 -22.26
C PRO A 11 26.54 -44.17 -21.45
N VAL A 12 26.63 -44.50 -20.16
CA VAL A 12 25.59 -44.37 -19.14
C VAL A 12 25.27 -42.89 -18.87
N HIS A 13 23.97 -42.62 -18.78
CA HIS A 13 23.37 -41.32 -18.48
C HIS A 13 23.94 -40.66 -17.23
N SER A 14 24.30 -39.39 -17.37
CA SER A 14 24.45 -38.44 -16.28
C SER A 14 23.11 -38.26 -15.57
N LEU A 15 23.08 -38.55 -14.26
CA LEU A 15 21.99 -38.17 -13.36
C LEU A 15 21.98 -36.64 -13.22
N GLY A 16 21.25 -35.98 -14.11
CA GLY A 16 20.92 -34.56 -14.02
C GLY A 16 19.95 -34.33 -12.85
N PHE A 17 20.41 -33.62 -11.82
CA PHE A 17 19.53 -33.00 -10.84
C PHE A 17 18.65 -31.94 -11.54
N PRO A 18 17.32 -31.91 -11.34
CA PRO A 18 16.47 -30.88 -11.92
C PRO A 18 16.73 -29.53 -11.22
N SER A 19 17.55 -28.70 -11.84
CA SER A 19 17.70 -27.28 -11.51
C SER A 19 16.52 -26.48 -12.06
N ARG A 20 15.35 -26.59 -11.42
CA ARG A 20 14.26 -25.59 -11.48
C ARG A 20 13.14 -26.05 -10.54
N LEU A 21 13.17 -25.53 -9.31
CA LEU A 21 11.96 -25.44 -8.50
C LEU A 21 11.00 -24.49 -9.21
N ASP A 22 9.86 -25.04 -9.65
CA ASP A 22 8.80 -24.36 -10.36
C ASP A 22 8.24 -23.21 -9.49
N LYS A 23 8.51 -21.96 -9.90
CA LYS A 23 8.08 -20.72 -9.22
C LYS A 23 6.55 -20.60 -9.09
N THR A 24 5.77 -21.45 -9.76
CA THR A 24 4.31 -21.33 -9.83
C THR A 24 3.54 -21.98 -8.68
N GLN A 25 4.18 -22.79 -7.82
CA GLN A 25 3.47 -23.43 -6.70
C GLN A 25 3.32 -22.53 -5.47
N PHE A 26 4.27 -21.64 -5.20
CA PHE A 26 4.20 -20.72 -4.06
C PHE A 26 3.16 -19.62 -4.27
N THR A 27 3.03 -19.07 -5.48
CA THR A 27 2.04 -18.03 -5.82
C THR A 27 0.60 -18.56 -5.77
N LYS A 28 0.39 -19.86 -5.98
CA LYS A 28 -0.94 -20.48 -5.91
C LYS A 28 -1.52 -20.49 -4.49
N LEU A 29 -0.69 -20.54 -3.43
CA LEU A 29 -1.18 -20.48 -2.05
C LEU A 29 -1.61 -19.07 -1.60
N PHE A 30 -1.03 -18.02 -2.18
CA PHE A 30 -1.29 -16.63 -1.75
C PHE A 30 -2.33 -15.89 -2.62
N CYS A 31 -2.82 -16.51 -3.70
CA CYS A 31 -3.82 -15.96 -4.64
C CYS A 31 -5.10 -16.81 -4.77
N SER A 32 -5.35 -17.75 -3.87
CA SER A 32 -6.38 -18.80 -4.03
C SER A 32 -7.83 -18.37 -3.77
N SER A 33 -8.16 -17.08 -3.65
CA SER A 33 -9.53 -16.62 -3.37
C SER A 33 -10.54 -16.81 -4.52
N PHE A 34 -10.15 -17.42 -5.65
CA PHE A 34 -11.02 -17.58 -6.81
C PHE A 34 -10.76 -18.89 -7.54
N ASN A 35 -11.67 -19.86 -7.43
CA ASN A 35 -11.79 -21.00 -8.36
C ASN A 35 -13.27 -21.32 -8.58
N PRO A 36 -13.71 -21.44 -9.85
CA PRO A 36 -14.72 -22.43 -10.21
C PRO A 36 -14.17 -23.49 -11.19
N ILE A 37 -14.88 -24.62 -11.20
CA ILE A 37 -14.62 -25.94 -11.80
C ILE A 37 -14.54 -25.90 -13.35
N PRO A 38 -13.75 -26.78 -14.01
CA PRO A 38 -13.59 -26.76 -15.46
C PRO A 38 -14.77 -27.40 -16.21
N SER A 39 -15.22 -26.77 -17.30
CA SER A 39 -16.10 -27.41 -18.30
C SER A 39 -15.41 -27.47 -19.66
N SER A 40 -15.58 -28.62 -20.30
CA SER A 40 -14.91 -29.16 -21.49
C SER A 40 -15.00 -28.31 -22.77
N ASN A 41 -13.92 -28.36 -23.54
CA ASN A 41 -13.76 -27.83 -24.89
C ASN A 41 -14.74 -28.45 -25.91
N SER A 42 -15.16 -27.64 -26.89
CA SER A 42 -15.24 -28.10 -28.27
C SER A 42 -14.74 -26.99 -29.20
N VAL A 43 -13.87 -27.39 -30.12
CA VAL A 43 -13.21 -26.55 -31.12
C VAL A 43 -14.07 -26.51 -32.37
N SER A 44 -14.23 -25.33 -32.98
CA SER A 44 -14.62 -25.24 -34.39
C SER A 44 -13.71 -24.24 -35.11
N LYS A 45 -13.12 -24.72 -36.20
CA LYS A 45 -12.24 -23.98 -37.12
C LYS A 45 -13.08 -23.27 -38.16
N SER A 46 -12.71 -22.04 -38.55
CA SER A 46 -12.94 -21.41 -39.88
C SER A 46 -12.82 -19.89 -39.76
N LYS A 47 -12.34 -19.08 -40.71
CA LYS A 47 -11.46 -19.17 -41.89
C LYS A 47 -11.04 -17.70 -42.12
N LEU A 48 -9.84 -17.49 -42.65
CA LEU A 48 -9.39 -16.19 -43.15
C LEU A 48 -10.38 -15.64 -44.19
N PHE A 49 -10.66 -14.34 -44.12
CA PHE A 49 -10.94 -13.52 -45.28
C PHE A 49 -10.14 -12.23 -45.20
N THR A 50 -9.35 -12.00 -46.24
CA THR A 50 -8.62 -10.78 -46.55
C THR A 50 -9.45 -10.01 -47.58
N ALA A 51 -9.77 -8.74 -47.34
CA ALA A 51 -10.02 -7.72 -48.39
C ALA A 51 -10.12 -6.35 -47.70
N ILE A 52 -9.12 -5.48 -47.86
CA ILE A 52 -9.01 -4.40 -48.85
C ILE A 52 -9.63 -3.08 -48.35
N SER A 53 -8.72 -2.12 -48.26
CA SER A 53 -8.88 -0.69 -48.00
C SER A 53 -9.80 0.00 -48.99
N SER A 54 -10.60 0.95 -48.49
CA SER A 54 -11.04 2.11 -49.27
C SER A 54 -11.08 3.34 -48.37
N SER A 55 -10.26 4.31 -48.73
CA SER A 55 -10.17 5.66 -48.19
C SER A 55 -11.44 6.46 -48.42
N VAL A 56 -12.02 7.04 -47.36
CA VAL A 56 -12.89 8.21 -47.46
C VAL A 56 -12.48 9.19 -46.37
N SER A 57 -11.95 10.33 -46.80
CA SER A 57 -11.71 11.50 -45.97
C SER A 57 -13.06 12.08 -45.57
N THR A 58 -13.30 12.20 -44.26
CA THR A 58 -14.38 13.01 -43.72
C THR A 58 -13.76 13.85 -42.62
N GLU A 59 -13.74 15.16 -42.84
CA GLU A 59 -13.29 16.15 -41.87
C GLU A 59 -14.05 15.94 -40.55
N LEU A 60 -13.30 15.56 -39.51
CA LEU A 60 -13.80 15.51 -38.14
C LEU A 60 -13.87 16.94 -37.62
N SER A 61 -15.10 17.37 -37.33
CA SER A 61 -15.38 18.56 -36.54
C SER A 61 -14.70 18.45 -35.17
N ASP A 62 -13.95 19.49 -34.82
CA ASP A 62 -13.23 19.66 -33.57
C ASP A 62 -14.20 19.63 -32.36
N PRO A 63 -14.14 18.63 -31.46
CA PRO A 63 -15.04 18.54 -30.31
C PRO A 63 -14.64 19.46 -29.14
N PHE A 64 -13.56 20.25 -29.24
CA PHE A 64 -13.02 20.97 -28.09
C PHE A 64 -13.08 22.50 -28.25
N LYS A 65 -14.30 23.04 -28.18
CA LYS A 65 -14.51 24.40 -27.69
C LYS A 65 -14.72 24.35 -26.17
N PRO A 66 -13.89 25.01 -25.35
CA PRO A 66 -14.18 25.14 -23.93
C PRO A 66 -15.39 26.07 -23.76
N GLU A 67 -16.54 25.50 -23.37
CA GLU A 67 -17.62 26.30 -22.82
C GLU A 67 -17.12 27.01 -21.57
N VAL A 68 -17.14 28.34 -21.64
CA VAL A 68 -16.84 29.23 -20.53
C VAL A 68 -17.99 29.09 -19.53
N GLU A 69 -17.84 28.14 -18.61
CA GLU A 69 -18.73 28.04 -17.45
C GLU A 69 -18.47 29.20 -16.50
N THR A 70 -19.57 29.91 -16.23
CA THR A 70 -19.72 31.07 -15.38
C THR A 70 -19.11 30.86 -14.01
N GLN A 71 -18.21 31.77 -13.63
CA GLN A 71 -17.54 31.78 -12.33
C GLN A 71 -18.55 32.05 -11.21
N THR A 72 -18.76 31.05 -10.36
CA THR A 72 -19.22 31.22 -8.97
C THR A 72 -17.99 31.15 -8.06
N PRO A 73 -17.82 32.09 -7.10
CA PRO A 73 -16.71 32.04 -6.16
C PRO A 73 -17.04 31.05 -5.02
N ASP A 74 -17.05 29.75 -5.33
CA ASP A 74 -17.10 28.72 -4.30
C ASP A 74 -15.70 28.52 -3.71
N GLY A 75 -15.60 28.68 -2.39
CA GLY A 75 -14.35 28.86 -1.63
C GLY A 75 -13.20 27.92 -2.00
N LYS A 76 -12.00 28.49 -2.09
CA LYS A 76 -10.73 27.78 -2.28
C LYS A 76 -10.56 26.70 -1.19
N PHE A 77 -10.13 25.50 -1.58
CA PHE A 77 -9.79 24.42 -0.67
C PHE A 77 -8.56 24.80 0.16
N ASP A 78 -8.71 24.81 1.48
CA ASP A 78 -7.62 25.05 2.42
C ASP A 78 -7.03 23.71 2.90
N TRP A 79 -5.80 23.42 2.46
CA TRP A 79 -5.03 22.24 2.84
C TRP A 79 -4.79 22.10 4.35
N TYR A 80 -4.97 23.17 5.13
CA TYR A 80 -4.79 23.14 6.59
C TYR A 80 -6.11 23.17 7.36
N ALA A 81 -7.25 23.09 6.66
CA ALA A 81 -8.58 23.02 7.23
C ALA A 81 -9.30 21.69 6.91
N HIS A 82 -8.56 20.56 6.97
CA HIS A 82 -9.07 19.21 6.70
C HIS A 82 -8.41 18.16 7.60
N TRP A 83 -9.06 17.00 7.74
CA TRP A 83 -8.50 15.85 8.45
C TRP A 83 -7.53 15.06 7.57
N TYR A 84 -6.34 14.79 8.10
CA TYR A 84 -5.32 13.96 7.45
C TYR A 84 -5.08 12.67 8.25
N PRO A 85 -4.97 11.52 7.58
CA PRO A 85 -4.61 10.27 8.23
C PRO A 85 -3.10 10.23 8.48
N ILE A 86 -2.70 9.69 9.63
CA ILE A 86 -1.28 9.55 9.98
C ILE A 86 -0.81 8.11 9.79
N MET A 87 -1.47 7.17 10.49
CA MET A 87 -1.06 5.76 10.53
C MET A 87 -2.20 4.86 11.07
N PRO A 88 -2.31 3.59 10.64
CA PRO A 88 -3.20 2.62 11.27
C PRO A 88 -2.81 2.37 12.73
N VAL A 89 -3.80 2.29 13.61
CA VAL A 89 -3.59 2.03 15.05
C VAL A 89 -2.90 0.67 15.28
N CYS A 90 -3.19 -0.32 14.44
CA CYS A 90 -2.57 -1.65 14.52
C CYS A 90 -1.06 -1.67 14.22
N ASP A 91 -0.52 -0.58 13.68
CA ASP A 91 0.91 -0.40 13.40
C ASP A 91 1.60 0.51 14.42
N LEU A 92 0.87 1.03 15.40
CA LEU A 92 1.40 1.86 16.48
C LEU A 92 1.53 1.07 17.79
N ASP A 93 2.72 1.13 18.39
CA ASP A 93 3.01 0.54 19.70
C ASP A 93 2.76 1.57 20.81
N LYS A 94 1.79 1.32 21.69
CA LYS A 94 1.42 2.20 22.81
C LYS A 94 2.54 2.42 23.84
N ARG A 95 3.65 1.68 23.76
CA ARG A 95 4.77 1.79 24.71
C ARG A 95 5.77 2.87 24.33
N ARG A 96 5.74 3.37 23.10
CA ARG A 96 6.70 4.36 22.59
C ARG A 96 6.02 5.42 21.73
N PRO A 97 6.61 6.63 21.64
CA PRO A 97 6.21 7.60 20.63
C PRO A 97 6.67 7.17 19.22
N HIS A 98 6.03 7.70 18.18
CA HIS A 98 6.32 7.38 16.77
C HIS A 98 6.45 8.65 15.94
N ALA A 99 7.60 8.81 15.27
CA ALA A 99 7.84 9.90 14.33
C ALA A 99 7.02 9.69 13.06
N LYS A 100 6.30 10.72 12.62
CA LYS A 100 5.58 10.75 11.35
C LYS A 100 5.70 12.12 10.70
N LYS A 101 5.68 12.13 9.37
CA LYS A 101 5.58 13.35 8.58
C LYS A 101 4.32 13.30 7.72
N VAL A 102 3.55 14.39 7.74
CA VAL A 102 2.34 14.58 6.92
C VAL A 102 2.27 16.06 6.55
N MET A 103 1.99 16.41 5.29
CA MET A 103 1.95 17.80 4.81
C MET A 103 3.27 18.57 5.08
N GLY A 104 4.40 17.88 5.13
CA GLY A 104 5.70 18.45 5.50
C GLY A 104 5.82 18.85 6.97
N LEU A 105 4.83 18.55 7.81
CA LEU A 105 4.86 18.73 9.27
C LEU A 105 5.46 17.48 9.92
N ASP A 106 6.47 17.68 10.77
CA ASP A 106 7.03 16.62 11.61
C ASP A 106 6.19 16.52 12.89
N VAL A 107 5.54 15.38 13.07
CA VAL A 107 4.61 15.13 14.17
C VAL A 107 4.98 13.85 14.93
N VAL A 108 4.73 13.86 16.23
CA VAL A 108 4.88 12.69 17.09
C VAL A 108 3.51 12.15 17.45
N VAL A 109 3.27 10.87 17.13
CA VAL A 109 2.09 10.14 17.58
C VAL A 109 2.47 9.32 18.81
N TRP A 110 1.77 9.51 19.92
CA TRP A 110 2.09 8.81 21.16
C TRP A 110 0.82 8.48 21.96
N TRP A 111 0.92 7.48 22.83
CA TRP A 111 -0.19 7.04 23.66
C TRP A 111 -0.14 7.72 25.02
N ASP A 112 -1.09 8.61 25.29
CA ASP A 112 -1.28 9.17 26.62
C ASP A 112 -1.93 8.11 27.51
N ARG A 113 -1.19 7.62 28.51
CA ARG A 113 -1.71 6.60 29.44
C ARG A 113 -2.72 7.16 30.43
N ASN A 114 -2.67 8.45 30.71
CA ASN A 114 -3.57 9.10 31.65
C ASN A 114 -4.96 9.28 31.03
N GLU A 115 -5.01 9.67 29.75
CA GLU A 115 -6.28 9.84 29.02
C GLU A 115 -6.70 8.59 28.24
N SER A 116 -5.83 7.57 28.12
CA SER A 116 -6.05 6.39 27.28
C SER A 116 -6.41 6.75 25.84
N GLN A 117 -5.65 7.68 25.26
CA GLN A 117 -5.86 8.19 23.91
C GLN A 117 -4.55 8.37 23.15
N TRP A 118 -4.62 8.21 21.83
CA TRP A 118 -3.54 8.66 20.94
C TRP A 118 -3.56 10.17 20.84
N LYS A 119 -2.38 10.79 20.98
CA LYS A 119 -2.17 12.24 20.85
C LYS A 119 -1.15 12.50 19.75
N VAL A 120 -1.27 13.67 19.12
CA VAL A 120 -0.42 14.12 18.02
C VAL A 120 0.14 15.50 18.34
N PHE A 121 1.45 15.59 18.56
CA PHE A 121 2.14 16.86 18.84
C PHE A 121 3.10 17.22 17.72
N ASP A 122 3.57 18.47 17.72
CA ASP A 122 4.82 18.81 17.02
C ASP A 122 5.93 17.85 17.49
N ASP A 123 6.70 17.30 16.54
CA ASP A 123 7.85 16.45 16.88
C ASP A 123 9.09 17.29 17.22
N SER A 124 8.94 18.25 18.12
CA SER A 124 10.00 19.18 18.49
C SER A 124 9.81 19.64 19.92
N CYS A 125 10.79 19.34 20.77
CA CYS A 125 10.78 19.78 22.16
C CYS A 125 10.98 21.30 22.23
N PRO A 126 10.11 22.07 22.91
CA PRO A 126 10.23 23.53 22.98
C PRO A 126 11.50 24.02 23.70
N HIS A 127 12.21 23.13 24.41
CA HIS A 127 13.46 23.47 25.07
C HIS A 127 14.61 23.71 24.08
N ARG A 128 14.94 22.70 23.25
CA ARG A 128 16.08 22.74 22.30
C ARG A 128 15.82 21.93 21.02
N LEU A 129 14.56 21.83 20.62
CA LEU A 129 14.11 21.26 19.35
C LEU A 129 14.44 19.77 19.13
N ALA A 130 14.81 19.04 20.19
CA ALA A 130 15.01 17.60 20.08
C ALA A 130 13.69 16.91 19.68
N PRO A 131 13.73 15.91 18.78
CA PRO A 131 12.54 15.16 18.39
C PRO A 131 11.96 14.46 19.61
N LEU A 132 10.67 14.67 19.85
CA LEU A 132 9.95 14.04 20.96
C LEU A 132 9.64 12.57 20.66
N SER A 133 9.64 12.19 19.39
CA SER A 133 9.50 10.83 18.88
C SER A 133 10.67 9.91 19.23
N GLU A 134 11.85 10.45 19.50
CA GLU A 134 12.99 9.73 20.08
C GLU A 134 12.91 9.61 21.61
N GLY A 135 11.86 10.19 22.19
CA GLY A 135 11.55 10.16 23.62
C GLY A 135 10.99 8.83 24.11
N ARG A 136 10.29 8.90 25.24
CA ARG A 136 9.67 7.74 25.89
C ARG A 136 8.41 8.15 26.63
N ILE A 137 7.55 7.17 26.90
CA ILE A 137 6.42 7.36 27.81
C ILE A 137 6.93 7.04 29.22
N ASP A 138 6.96 8.04 30.09
CA ASP A 138 7.50 7.89 31.44
C ASP A 138 6.57 7.04 32.34
N GLN A 139 7.03 6.73 33.55
CA GLN A 139 6.28 5.93 34.51
C GLN A 139 4.97 6.57 34.97
N TRP A 140 4.79 7.88 34.76
CA TRP A 140 3.57 8.63 35.04
C TRP A 140 2.69 8.83 33.79
N GLY A 141 3.01 8.13 32.69
CA GLY A 141 2.20 8.15 31.48
C GLY A 141 2.36 9.40 30.61
N ARG A 142 3.39 10.22 30.84
CA ARG A 142 3.66 11.46 30.09
C ARG A 142 4.66 11.23 28.97
N LEU A 143 4.63 12.09 27.95
CA LEU A 143 5.66 12.10 26.91
C LEU A 143 6.91 12.78 27.46
N GLN A 144 8.01 12.04 27.58
CA GLN A 144 9.28 12.53 28.07
C GLN A 144 10.28 12.70 26.93
N CYS A 145 10.81 13.91 26.78
CA CYS A 145 11.91 14.19 25.85
C CYS A 145 13.17 13.44 26.27
N VAL A 146 13.82 12.77 25.31
CA VAL A 146 15.06 12.01 25.56
C VAL A 146 16.23 12.89 25.98
N TYR A 147 16.28 14.14 25.52
CA TYR A 147 17.47 14.97 25.68
C TYR A 147 17.65 15.46 27.13
N HIS A 148 16.64 16.11 27.71
CA HIS A 148 16.74 16.70 29.05
C HIS A 148 15.64 16.24 30.01
N GLY A 149 14.80 15.29 29.60
CA GLY A 149 13.80 14.68 30.48
C GLY A 149 12.57 15.54 30.76
N TRP A 150 12.34 16.63 30.02
CA TRP A 150 11.11 17.43 30.11
C TRP A 150 9.90 16.55 29.76
N CYS A 151 8.86 16.58 30.58
CA CYS A 151 7.67 15.75 30.42
C CYS A 151 6.42 16.58 30.10
N PHE A 152 5.62 16.09 29.16
CA PHE A 152 4.41 16.74 28.66
C PHE A 152 3.18 15.82 28.85
N ASN A 153 2.04 16.39 29.25
CA ASN A 153 0.76 15.65 29.25
C ASN A 153 0.10 15.67 27.87
N GLY A 154 -1.06 15.02 27.71
CA GLY A 154 -1.86 14.98 26.48
C GLY A 154 -2.35 16.32 25.94
N SER A 155 -2.36 17.36 26.78
CA SER A 155 -2.68 18.74 26.38
C SER A 155 -1.45 19.55 25.94
N GLY A 156 -0.26 18.94 25.95
CA GLY A 156 1.00 19.57 25.57
C GLY A 156 1.62 20.45 26.67
N ASP A 157 1.00 20.52 27.86
CA ASP A 157 1.57 21.27 28.98
C ASP A 157 2.83 20.59 29.49
N CYS A 158 3.87 21.37 29.75
CA CYS A 158 5.02 20.87 30.50
C CYS A 158 4.61 20.61 31.95
N LYS A 159 4.71 19.36 32.39
CA LYS A 159 4.38 18.95 33.76
C LYS A 159 5.61 18.74 34.63
N PHE A 160 6.78 18.59 34.04
CA PHE A 160 8.00 18.33 34.79
C PHE A 160 9.24 18.74 34.01
N ILE A 161 10.12 19.47 34.69
CA ILE A 161 11.45 19.84 34.22
C ILE A 161 12.41 19.36 35.30
N PRO A 162 13.17 18.27 35.08
CA PRO A 162 13.99 17.67 36.14
C PRO A 162 15.05 18.62 36.69
N GLN A 163 15.49 19.60 35.90
CA GLN A 163 16.53 20.56 36.26
C GLN A 163 15.99 21.84 36.92
N ALA A 164 14.66 21.99 37.04
CA ALA A 164 14.07 23.13 37.73
C ALA A 164 14.04 22.85 39.25
N PRO A 165 14.57 23.74 40.09
CA PRO A 165 14.55 23.55 41.54
C PRO A 165 13.10 23.57 42.06
N PRO A 166 12.72 22.70 43.02
CA PRO A 166 11.36 22.67 43.57
C PRO A 166 10.90 24.00 44.15
N ASP A 167 11.81 24.72 44.82
CA ASP A 167 11.54 26.03 45.45
C ASP A 167 11.76 27.22 44.50
N GLY A 168 12.05 26.94 43.23
CA GLY A 168 12.24 27.97 42.21
C GLY A 168 10.94 28.46 41.58
N PRO A 169 11.03 29.45 40.66
CA PRO A 169 9.90 29.85 39.86
C PRO A 169 9.31 28.65 39.09
N PRO A 170 7.97 28.56 38.95
CA PRO A 170 7.31 27.42 38.30
C PRO A 170 7.45 27.49 36.77
N VAL A 171 8.67 27.40 36.25
CA VAL A 171 8.99 27.59 34.82
C VAL A 171 8.22 26.64 33.88
N HIS A 172 7.79 25.49 34.39
CA HIS A 172 6.97 24.53 33.66
C HIS A 172 5.56 25.05 33.32
N THR A 173 5.04 26.07 34.02
CA THR A 173 3.73 26.68 33.73
C THR A 173 3.78 27.73 32.61
N SER A 174 4.99 28.10 32.16
CA SER A 174 5.17 29.03 31.05
C SER A 174 4.58 28.47 29.76
N LYS A 175 3.87 29.30 28.98
CA LYS A 175 3.38 28.90 27.64
C LYS A 175 4.50 28.55 26.67
N LYS A 176 5.71 29.10 26.87
CA LYS A 176 6.89 28.73 26.09
C LYS A 176 7.42 27.33 26.40
N ALA A 177 7.01 26.75 27.53
CA ALA A 177 7.35 25.39 27.89
C ALA A 177 6.36 24.37 27.30
N CYS A 178 5.21 24.79 26.78
CA CYS A 178 4.23 23.89 26.17
C CYS A 178 4.66 23.45 24.76
N VAL A 179 4.32 22.23 24.38
CA VAL A 179 4.43 21.73 23.00
C VAL A 179 3.09 21.96 22.28
N SER A 180 3.13 22.29 20.98
CA SER A 180 1.92 22.42 20.18
C SER A 180 1.21 21.08 20.03
N VAL A 181 -0.12 21.10 20.15
CA VAL A 181 -0.98 19.92 20.04
C VAL A 181 -1.90 20.06 18.84
N TYR A 182 -1.95 19.03 18.01
CA TYR A 182 -2.89 18.95 16.92
C TYR A 182 -4.19 18.26 17.38
N PRO A 183 -5.37 18.81 17.02
CA PRO A 183 -6.62 18.07 17.18
C PRO A 183 -6.50 16.71 16.49
N SER A 184 -6.79 15.64 17.22
CA SER A 184 -6.58 14.27 16.76
C SER A 184 -7.71 13.35 17.23
N THR A 185 -7.99 12.33 16.43
CA THR A 185 -9.02 11.33 16.73
C THR A 185 -8.65 9.97 16.14
N VAL A 186 -9.27 8.91 16.64
CA VAL A 186 -9.23 7.59 16.00
C VAL A 186 -10.58 7.33 15.34
N GLN A 187 -10.56 7.09 14.02
CA GLN A 187 -11.74 6.69 13.25
C GLN A 187 -11.35 5.62 12.24
N ASN A 188 -12.19 4.59 12.07
CA ASN A 188 -11.94 3.43 11.20
C ASN A 188 -10.55 2.80 11.44
N GLY A 189 -10.14 2.70 12.71
CA GLY A 189 -8.85 2.11 13.11
C GLY A 189 -7.60 2.91 12.71
N ILE A 190 -7.74 4.17 12.32
CA ILE A 190 -6.65 5.05 11.88
C ILE A 190 -6.55 6.26 12.82
N VAL A 191 -5.34 6.70 13.14
CA VAL A 191 -5.11 8.00 13.80
C VAL A 191 -5.20 9.10 12.76
N TRP A 192 -6.11 10.04 12.96
CA TRP A 192 -6.29 11.23 12.15
C TRP A 192 -5.88 12.47 12.95
N PHE A 193 -5.37 13.49 12.24
CA PHE A 193 -5.11 14.80 12.83
C PHE A 193 -5.56 15.93 11.91
N TRP A 194 -5.80 17.07 12.54
CA TRP A 194 -6.04 18.34 11.88
C TRP A 194 -4.73 19.13 11.88
N PRO A 195 -4.15 19.50 10.72
CA PRO A 195 -2.81 20.07 10.61
C PRO A 195 -2.76 21.57 10.98
N ASN A 196 -3.54 21.99 11.98
CA ASN A 196 -3.58 23.36 12.49
C ASN A 196 -3.73 23.33 14.02
N THR A 197 -2.80 24.00 14.71
CA THR A 197 -2.72 24.05 16.18
C THR A 197 -3.38 25.29 16.78
N ASP A 198 -3.99 26.15 15.95
CA ASP A 198 -4.73 27.30 16.44
C ASP A 198 -5.84 26.84 17.41
N PRO A 199 -5.93 27.44 18.62
CA PRO A 199 -6.93 27.09 19.63
C PRO A 199 -8.38 27.02 19.12
N GLN A 200 -8.75 27.78 18.08
CA GLN A 200 -10.10 27.74 17.51
C GLN A 200 -10.49 26.36 16.94
N TYR A 201 -9.51 25.53 16.57
CA TYR A 201 -9.72 24.19 16.02
C TYR A 201 -9.66 23.09 17.06
N LYS A 202 -9.45 23.39 18.35
CA LYS A 202 -9.35 22.39 19.42
C LYS A 202 -10.50 21.38 19.39
N ASP A 203 -11.73 21.86 19.16
CA ASP A 203 -12.95 21.06 19.13
C ASP A 203 -13.48 20.82 17.70
N ILE A 204 -12.60 20.87 16.69
CA ILE A 204 -12.99 20.76 15.26
C ILE A 204 -13.75 19.46 14.95
N ILE A 205 -13.50 18.38 15.70
CA ILE A 205 -14.20 17.10 15.59
C ILE A 205 -15.73 17.19 15.78
N THR A 206 -16.20 18.22 16.48
CA THR A 206 -17.64 18.48 16.69
C THR A 206 -18.31 19.09 15.45
N LYS A 207 -17.53 19.78 14.61
CA LYS A 207 -18.00 20.48 13.40
C LYS A 207 -17.73 19.67 12.13
N GLN A 208 -16.56 19.05 12.04
CA GLN A 208 -16.14 18.25 10.89
C GLN A 208 -15.45 16.98 11.38
N LYS A 209 -15.87 15.84 10.83
CA LYS A 209 -15.27 14.53 11.11
C LYS A 209 -14.39 14.09 9.94
N PRO A 210 -13.40 13.20 10.17
CA PRO A 210 -12.73 12.52 9.07
C PRO A 210 -13.75 11.77 8.19
N PRO A 211 -13.44 11.50 6.91
CA PRO A 211 -14.27 10.65 6.06
C PRO A 211 -14.55 9.29 6.73
N TYR A 212 -15.83 8.88 6.74
CA TYR A 212 -16.26 7.64 7.37
C TYR A 212 -16.56 6.56 6.33
N ILE A 213 -16.00 5.36 6.53
CA ILE A 213 -16.17 4.21 5.65
C ILE A 213 -16.85 3.10 6.45
N ALA A 214 -18.13 2.86 6.17
CA ALA A 214 -18.97 1.98 6.96
C ALA A 214 -18.45 0.53 7.00
N GLU A 215 -17.91 0.04 5.88
CA GLU A 215 -17.42 -1.34 5.76
C GLU A 215 -16.22 -1.61 6.67
N MET A 216 -15.48 -0.56 7.09
CA MET A 216 -14.33 -0.71 7.96
C MET A 216 -14.72 -1.02 9.42
N ASP A 217 -15.90 -0.61 9.85
CA ASP A 217 -16.41 -0.81 11.21
C ASP A 217 -17.54 -1.87 11.26
N ASP A 218 -17.95 -2.40 10.11
CA ASP A 218 -18.94 -3.49 10.03
C ASP A 218 -18.29 -4.83 10.44
N PRO A 219 -18.79 -5.49 11.50
CA PRO A 219 -18.23 -6.76 11.97
C PRO A 219 -18.41 -7.94 10.99
N SER A 220 -19.26 -7.80 9.97
CA SER A 220 -19.40 -8.78 8.89
C SER A 220 -18.27 -8.70 7.86
N PHE A 221 -17.46 -7.64 7.89
CA PHE A 221 -16.31 -7.43 7.02
C PHE A 221 -14.99 -7.73 7.74
N THR A 222 -14.00 -8.17 6.98
CA THR A 222 -12.58 -8.16 7.40
C THR A 222 -11.85 -7.02 6.71
N ASN A 223 -11.02 -6.30 7.47
CA ASN A 223 -10.45 -5.01 7.09
C ASN A 223 -8.95 -4.94 7.40
N SER A 224 -8.17 -5.87 6.83
CA SER A 224 -6.71 -5.87 7.02
C SER A 224 -6.08 -4.65 6.35
N MET A 225 -5.45 -3.79 7.17
CA MET A 225 -4.72 -2.60 6.73
C MET A 225 -3.23 -2.85 6.53
N GLY A 226 -2.68 -2.28 5.46
CA GLY A 226 -1.26 -2.07 5.26
C GLY A 226 -0.93 -0.59 5.05
N ASN A 227 0.34 -0.21 5.23
CA ASN A 227 0.82 1.14 5.03
C ASN A 227 2.20 1.13 4.34
N ARG A 228 2.51 2.08 3.47
CA ARG A 228 3.84 2.21 2.83
C ARG A 228 4.13 3.66 2.50
N ASP A 229 5.34 4.11 2.80
CA ASP A 229 5.87 5.38 2.29
C ASP A 229 6.33 5.19 0.84
N ILE A 230 5.91 6.09 -0.03
CA ILE A 230 6.04 5.96 -1.47
C ILE A 230 6.95 7.09 -1.97
N PRO A 231 7.99 6.80 -2.77
CA PRO A 231 9.00 7.78 -3.16
C PRO A 231 8.57 8.62 -4.38
N TYR A 232 7.29 8.98 -4.46
CA TYR A 232 6.76 9.96 -5.40
C TYR A 232 5.56 10.69 -4.78
N GLY A 233 5.21 11.82 -5.36
CA GLY A 233 4.21 12.75 -4.87
C GLY A 233 2.81 12.18 -4.74
N TYR A 234 2.01 12.90 -3.95
CA TYR A 234 0.65 12.53 -3.58
C TYR A 234 -0.31 12.57 -4.78
N GLU A 235 -0.11 13.52 -5.70
CA GLU A 235 -0.93 13.72 -6.88
C GLU A 235 -0.86 12.48 -7.80
N VAL A 236 0.37 12.06 -8.13
CA VAL A 236 0.63 10.88 -8.96
C VAL A 236 0.14 9.60 -8.29
N LEU A 237 0.30 9.47 -6.96
CA LEU A 237 -0.22 8.33 -6.20
C LEU A 237 -1.74 8.19 -6.35
N ILE A 238 -2.49 9.28 -6.16
CA ILE A 238 -3.96 9.24 -6.29
C ILE A 238 -4.37 8.88 -7.71
N GLU A 239 -3.74 9.49 -8.71
CA GLU A 239 -4.05 9.26 -10.12
C GLU A 239 -3.87 7.80 -10.51
N ASN A 240 -2.74 7.20 -10.13
CA ASN A 240 -2.49 5.78 -10.37
C ASN A 240 -3.59 4.89 -9.80
N LEU A 241 -4.07 5.20 -8.61
CA LEU A 241 -5.12 4.42 -7.94
C LEU A 241 -6.51 4.63 -8.54
N MET A 242 -6.73 5.77 -9.20
CA MET A 242 -7.96 6.11 -9.90
C MET A 242 -8.06 5.53 -11.31
N ASP A 243 -6.92 5.18 -11.92
CA ASP A 243 -6.88 4.60 -13.26
C ASP A 243 -6.84 3.07 -13.22
N PRO A 244 -7.92 2.37 -13.59
CA PRO A 244 -7.89 0.93 -13.68
C PRO A 244 -7.37 0.39 -15.03
N ALA A 245 -7.00 1.24 -15.99
CA ALA A 245 -6.50 0.82 -17.30
C ALA A 245 -5.08 0.26 -17.21
N HIS A 246 -4.22 0.78 -16.33
CA HIS A 246 -2.87 0.23 -16.13
C HIS A 246 -2.87 -1.19 -15.53
N VAL A 247 -3.94 -1.57 -14.83
CA VAL A 247 -4.02 -2.81 -14.04
C VAL A 247 -3.62 -4.08 -14.79
N PRO A 248 -4.18 -4.38 -15.98
CA PRO A 248 -3.76 -5.55 -16.77
C PRO A 248 -2.33 -5.50 -17.28
N TYR A 249 -1.71 -4.32 -17.38
CA TYR A 249 -0.39 -4.12 -17.95
C TYR A 249 0.70 -4.07 -16.89
N ALA A 250 0.65 -3.13 -15.94
CA ALA A 250 1.68 -2.98 -14.91
C ALA A 250 1.74 -4.20 -13.98
N HIS A 251 0.56 -4.73 -13.63
CA HIS A 251 0.42 -5.85 -12.69
C HIS A 251 0.27 -7.21 -13.37
N TYR A 252 0.71 -7.32 -14.64
CA TYR A 252 0.59 -8.55 -15.41
C TYR A 252 1.26 -9.73 -14.70
N GLY A 253 0.53 -10.84 -14.55
CA GLY A 253 0.98 -12.03 -13.86
C GLY A 253 1.02 -11.93 -12.32
N LEU A 254 0.76 -10.76 -11.73
CA LEU A 254 0.60 -10.59 -10.29
C LEU A 254 -0.86 -10.73 -9.85
N MET A 255 -1.78 -10.15 -10.62
CA MET A 255 -3.22 -10.22 -10.34
C MET A 255 -3.92 -11.21 -11.28
N ARG A 256 -4.85 -11.99 -10.73
CA ARG A 256 -5.75 -12.83 -11.53
C ARG A 256 -6.82 -11.93 -12.13
N ASN A 257 -6.55 -11.41 -13.33
CA ASN A 257 -7.59 -10.74 -14.11
C ASN A 257 -8.65 -11.76 -14.53
N PRO A 258 -9.95 -11.43 -14.43
CA PRO A 258 -10.99 -12.25 -15.01
C PRO A 258 -10.66 -12.51 -16.47
N GLN A 259 -10.68 -13.78 -16.91
CA GLN A 259 -10.50 -14.08 -18.32
C GLN A 259 -11.70 -13.55 -19.09
N ARG A 260 -11.54 -12.35 -19.65
CA ARG A 260 -12.52 -11.72 -20.53
C ARG A 260 -12.34 -12.28 -21.93
N LYS A 261 -13.45 -12.68 -22.55
CA LYS A 261 -13.44 -13.19 -23.94
C LYS A 261 -13.00 -12.12 -24.94
N ASN A 262 -13.30 -10.85 -24.66
CA ASN A 262 -13.05 -9.71 -25.56
C ASN A 262 -11.87 -8.87 -25.09
N LYS A 263 -10.68 -9.47 -24.93
CA LYS A 263 -9.45 -8.73 -24.62
C LYS A 263 -8.78 -8.25 -25.91
N ALA A 264 -8.18 -7.06 -25.87
CA ALA A 264 -7.47 -6.48 -27.02
C ALA A 264 -6.13 -7.21 -27.30
N ASP A 265 -5.48 -7.72 -26.26
CA ASP A 265 -4.13 -8.27 -26.31
C ASP A 265 -3.91 -9.41 -25.30
N ARG A 266 -2.64 -9.83 -25.12
CA ARG A 266 -2.27 -10.89 -24.17
C ARG A 266 -2.58 -10.46 -22.73
N GLU A 267 -2.27 -9.21 -22.41
CA GLU A 267 -2.31 -8.56 -21.09
C GLU A 267 -3.74 -8.41 -20.56
N GLY A 268 -4.70 -8.16 -21.44
CA GLY A 268 -6.13 -8.18 -21.09
C GLY A 268 -6.79 -6.81 -21.12
N GLY A 269 -6.22 -5.83 -21.84
CA GLY A 269 -6.82 -4.51 -21.98
C GLY A 269 -8.20 -4.56 -22.63
N ILE A 270 -9.09 -3.69 -22.15
CA ILE A 270 -10.42 -3.46 -22.73
C ILE A 270 -10.78 -1.97 -22.64
N PRO A 271 -11.69 -1.47 -23.49
CA PRO A 271 -12.35 -0.18 -23.24
C PRO A 271 -13.05 -0.17 -21.87
N LEU A 272 -12.90 0.93 -21.14
CA LEU A 272 -13.51 1.14 -19.84
C LEU A 272 -14.47 2.31 -19.93
N GLU A 273 -15.75 2.04 -19.66
CA GLU A 273 -16.77 3.07 -19.54
C GLU A 273 -16.71 3.66 -18.13
N MET A 274 -16.20 4.88 -18.05
CA MET A 274 -16.06 5.64 -16.81
C MET A 274 -16.59 7.06 -17.00
N ALA A 275 -17.28 7.56 -15.98
CA ALA A 275 -17.87 8.89 -15.97
C ALA A 275 -17.74 9.51 -14.58
N VAL A 276 -17.76 10.83 -14.53
CA VAL A 276 -17.65 11.62 -13.29
C VAL A 276 -19.03 12.16 -12.94
N GLU A 277 -19.39 12.05 -11.67
CA GLU A 277 -20.68 12.50 -11.12
C GLU A 277 -20.41 13.32 -9.85
N ASN A 278 -21.28 14.28 -9.54
CA ASN A 278 -21.26 15.05 -8.29
C ASN A 278 -19.87 15.66 -7.96
N PHE A 279 -19.39 16.54 -8.82
CA PHE A 279 -18.09 17.21 -8.66
C PHE A 279 -18.19 18.43 -7.73
N HIS A 280 -17.44 18.43 -6.62
CA HIS A 280 -17.53 19.47 -5.57
C HIS A 280 -16.15 19.74 -4.91
N PRO A 281 -16.01 20.82 -4.10
CA PRO A 281 -14.77 21.10 -3.38
C PRO A 281 -14.30 19.97 -2.44
N ASN A 282 -15.24 19.18 -1.89
CA ASN A 282 -14.95 18.06 -1.00
C ASN A 282 -14.63 16.73 -1.74
N GLY A 283 -14.56 16.75 -3.08
CA GLY A 283 -14.24 15.60 -3.92
C GLY A 283 -15.29 15.32 -4.99
N PHE A 284 -15.37 14.08 -5.47
CA PHE A 284 -16.28 13.70 -6.54
C PHE A 284 -16.65 12.21 -6.51
N ASN A 285 -17.75 11.86 -7.17
CA ASN A 285 -18.12 10.48 -7.44
C ASN A 285 -17.74 10.09 -8.88
N GLY A 286 -17.56 8.80 -9.11
CA GLY A 286 -17.32 8.25 -10.43
C GLY A 286 -18.14 6.99 -10.64
N ARG A 287 -18.68 6.82 -11.84
CA ARG A 287 -19.31 5.58 -12.29
C ARG A 287 -18.30 4.79 -13.11
N ARG A 288 -18.18 3.49 -12.84
CA ARG A 288 -17.42 2.54 -13.65
C ARG A 288 -18.24 1.27 -13.76
N GLU A 289 -18.66 0.86 -14.95
CA GLU A 289 -19.59 -0.27 -15.05
C GLU A 289 -18.89 -1.65 -14.95
N PRO A 290 -19.27 -2.54 -14.01
CA PRO A 290 -20.09 -2.32 -12.82
C PRO A 290 -19.26 -1.82 -11.62
N GLY A 291 -19.79 -0.86 -10.85
CA GLY A 291 -19.08 -0.28 -9.71
C GLY A 291 -19.23 1.23 -9.55
N ILE A 292 -18.81 1.70 -8.37
CA ILE A 292 -18.78 3.12 -8.02
C ILE A 292 -17.42 3.46 -7.45
N ASN A 293 -16.94 4.65 -7.78
CA ASN A 293 -15.74 5.25 -7.23
C ASN A 293 -16.10 6.53 -6.51
N LYS A 294 -15.37 6.86 -5.45
CA LYS A 294 -15.54 8.12 -4.71
C LYS A 294 -14.16 8.64 -4.32
N PHE A 295 -13.94 9.91 -4.57
CA PHE A 295 -12.83 10.65 -4.03
C PHE A 295 -13.35 11.53 -2.90
N PHE A 296 -12.90 11.29 -1.68
CA PHE A 296 -13.13 12.20 -0.55
C PHE A 296 -11.85 13.00 -0.34
N ALA A 297 -11.92 14.29 -0.66
CA ALA A 297 -10.78 15.17 -0.53
C ALA A 297 -10.34 15.29 0.94
N PRO A 298 -9.03 15.39 1.21
CA PRO A 298 -7.95 15.25 0.23
C PRO A 298 -7.54 13.78 0.03
N CYS A 299 -7.64 12.91 1.03
CA CYS A 299 -6.81 11.71 1.04
C CYS A 299 -7.45 10.41 0.56
N VAL A 300 -8.78 10.29 0.44
CA VAL A 300 -9.42 8.96 0.34
C VAL A 300 -9.97 8.70 -1.05
N PHE A 301 -9.47 7.64 -1.69
CA PHE A 301 -10.08 7.05 -2.87
C PHE A 301 -10.75 5.71 -2.50
N TYR A 302 -12.04 5.64 -2.75
CA TYR A 302 -12.89 4.49 -2.46
C TYR A 302 -13.40 3.91 -3.78
N SER A 303 -13.32 2.60 -3.93
CA SER A 303 -13.87 1.88 -5.08
C SER A 303 -14.67 0.66 -4.60
N SER A 304 -15.91 0.53 -5.03
CA SER A 304 -16.75 -0.62 -4.74
C SER A 304 -17.05 -1.37 -6.01
N LEU A 305 -16.63 -2.64 -6.08
CA LEU A 305 -16.85 -3.53 -7.20
C LEU A 305 -17.78 -4.67 -6.75
N PRO A 306 -18.93 -4.88 -7.42
CA PRO A 306 -19.77 -6.04 -7.11
C PRO A 306 -19.06 -7.32 -7.55
N LEU A 307 -18.80 -8.23 -6.62
CA LEU A 307 -18.25 -9.56 -6.93
C LEU A 307 -19.40 -10.54 -7.18
N GLY A 308 -19.67 -10.82 -8.45
CA GLY A 308 -20.59 -11.88 -8.85
C GLY A 308 -22.04 -11.43 -8.90
N GLY A 309 -22.47 -11.08 -10.11
CA GLY A 309 -23.86 -10.93 -10.49
C GLY A 309 -23.92 -10.85 -12.00
N SER A 310 -24.00 -12.01 -12.67
CA SER A 310 -24.64 -12.00 -13.98
C SER A 310 -26.07 -11.53 -13.71
N THR A 311 -26.42 -10.33 -14.16
CA THR A 311 -27.82 -10.01 -14.41
C THR A 311 -28.29 -11.00 -15.48
N LYS A 312 -28.78 -12.17 -15.06
CA LYS A 312 -29.79 -12.84 -15.85
C LYS A 312 -30.97 -11.87 -15.85
N GLN A 313 -31.20 -11.23 -16.98
CA GLN A 313 -32.54 -10.81 -17.34
C GLN A 313 -33.38 -12.09 -17.36
N ASP A 314 -34.04 -12.38 -16.24
CA ASP A 314 -35.13 -13.33 -16.24
C ASP A 314 -36.27 -12.65 -16.99
N ASN A 315 -36.30 -12.89 -18.30
CA ASN A 315 -37.51 -12.69 -19.10
C ASN A 315 -38.59 -13.57 -18.47
N GLY A 316 -39.70 -12.93 -18.10
CA GLY A 316 -40.77 -13.53 -17.33
C GLY A 316 -41.25 -14.86 -17.90
N ALA A 317 -41.25 -15.88 -17.06
CA ALA A 317 -42.20 -16.97 -17.12
C ALA A 317 -42.50 -17.38 -15.68
N ALA A 318 -43.74 -17.10 -15.26
CA ALA A 318 -44.27 -17.55 -13.99
C ALA A 318 -44.23 -19.08 -13.93
N SER A 319 -43.59 -19.63 -12.92
CA SER A 319 -43.92 -20.97 -12.43
C SER A 319 -43.64 -21.06 -10.94
N SER A 320 -44.63 -21.62 -10.26
CA SER A 320 -44.88 -21.64 -8.84
C SER A 320 -44.00 -22.62 -8.05
N THR A 321 -43.99 -22.39 -6.73
CA THR A 321 -43.63 -23.29 -5.62
C THR A 321 -42.15 -23.37 -5.20
N GLY A 322 -41.90 -23.04 -3.93
CA GLY A 322 -40.65 -23.35 -3.25
C GLY A 322 -40.15 -22.24 -2.32
N THR A 323 -40.66 -22.20 -1.10
CA THR A 323 -40.18 -21.37 0.00
C THR A 323 -38.71 -21.68 0.31
N LYS A 324 -37.77 -20.90 -0.23
CA LYS A 324 -36.40 -20.79 0.29
C LYS A 324 -36.08 -19.33 0.58
N LYS A 325 -36.35 -18.92 1.82
CA LYS A 325 -35.71 -17.77 2.45
C LYS A 325 -34.24 -18.14 2.71
N GLU A 326 -33.39 -17.98 1.72
CA GLU A 326 -31.97 -17.73 1.94
C GLU A 326 -31.72 -16.29 1.50
N SER A 327 -31.63 -15.37 2.47
CA SER A 327 -31.05 -14.06 2.24
C SER A 327 -29.57 -14.27 1.90
N SER A 328 -29.26 -14.53 0.63
CA SER A 328 -27.87 -14.65 0.19
C SER A 328 -27.22 -13.27 0.39
N VAL A 329 -26.41 -13.14 1.43
CA VAL A 329 -25.66 -11.91 1.69
C VAL A 329 -24.78 -11.68 0.46
N GLN A 330 -25.03 -10.58 -0.25
CA GLN A 330 -24.30 -10.26 -1.47
C GLN A 330 -22.81 -10.12 -1.16
N LYS A 331 -21.97 -10.88 -1.87
CA LYS A 331 -20.52 -10.80 -1.72
C LYS A 331 -20.05 -9.43 -2.16
N ARG A 332 -19.40 -8.72 -1.25
CA ARG A 332 -18.93 -7.35 -1.45
C ARG A 332 -17.48 -7.23 -1.07
N MET A 333 -16.72 -6.54 -1.92
CA MET A 333 -15.36 -6.09 -1.66
C MET A 333 -15.30 -4.61 -1.99
N VAL A 334 -14.63 -3.86 -1.12
CA VAL A 334 -14.33 -2.45 -1.32
C VAL A 334 -12.82 -2.30 -1.34
N LEU A 335 -12.32 -1.46 -2.23
CA LEU A 335 -10.94 -1.02 -2.23
C LEU A 335 -10.90 0.38 -1.65
N VAL A 336 -10.22 0.53 -0.53
CA VAL A 336 -10.01 1.83 0.12
C VAL A 336 -8.53 2.12 0.07
N PHE A 337 -8.19 3.21 -0.61
CA PHE A 337 -6.86 3.76 -0.65
C PHE A 337 -6.86 5.13 0.01
N ILE A 338 -5.88 5.35 0.87
CA ILE A 338 -5.74 6.57 1.65
C ILE A 338 -4.35 7.12 1.35
N CYS A 339 -4.32 8.14 0.51
CA CYS A 339 -3.13 8.75 -0.05
C CYS A 339 -2.78 10.01 0.72
N ILE A 340 -1.61 10.01 1.34
CA ILE A 340 -1.19 11.03 2.30
C ILE A 340 -0.01 11.80 1.71
N PRO A 341 -0.10 13.13 1.57
CA PRO A 341 1.06 13.93 1.23
C PRO A 341 2.06 13.92 2.41
N VAL A 342 3.31 13.53 2.16
CA VAL A 342 4.36 13.45 3.20
C VAL A 342 5.30 14.63 3.08
N SER A 343 5.94 14.79 1.92
CA SER A 343 6.79 15.91 1.54
C SER A 343 6.80 16.04 0.01
N PRO A 344 7.32 17.11 -0.60
CA PRO A 344 7.47 17.16 -2.05
C PRO A 344 8.20 15.91 -2.59
N GLY A 345 7.60 15.24 -3.58
CA GLY A 345 8.12 13.99 -4.15
C GLY A 345 8.02 12.76 -3.24
N LYS A 346 7.26 12.80 -2.14
CA LYS A 346 7.00 11.66 -1.26
C LYS A 346 5.57 11.66 -0.75
N SER A 347 4.96 10.48 -0.74
CA SER A 347 3.62 10.25 -0.21
C SER A 347 3.62 9.02 0.70
N ARG A 348 2.49 8.77 1.34
CA ARG A 348 2.23 7.52 2.07
C ARG A 348 0.90 6.97 1.60
N LEU A 349 0.87 5.67 1.35
CA LEU A 349 -0.35 4.93 1.08
C LEU A 349 -0.73 4.12 2.31
N ILE A 350 -1.94 4.29 2.81
CA ILE A 350 -2.61 3.29 3.64
C ILE A 350 -3.66 2.62 2.75
N TRP A 351 -3.69 1.29 2.72
CA TRP A 351 -4.68 0.54 1.95
C TRP A 351 -5.41 -0.45 2.85
N THR A 352 -6.69 -0.66 2.55
CA THR A 352 -7.51 -1.72 3.16
C THR A 352 -8.55 -2.18 2.17
N PHE A 353 -8.82 -3.48 2.16
CA PHE A 353 -9.76 -4.09 1.23
C PHE A 353 -10.91 -4.78 1.97
N PRO A 354 -11.84 -4.02 2.60
CA PRO A 354 -13.00 -4.58 3.25
C PRO A 354 -13.72 -5.61 2.41
N ARG A 355 -13.89 -6.82 2.96
CA ARG A 355 -14.72 -7.86 2.33
C ARG A 355 -15.54 -8.66 3.33
N ASN A 356 -16.75 -9.04 2.92
CA ASN A 356 -17.69 -9.84 3.74
C ASN A 356 -17.69 -11.35 3.40
N PHE A 357 -16.76 -11.81 2.59
CA PHE A 357 -16.62 -13.21 2.19
C PHE A 357 -15.20 -13.70 2.46
N GLY A 358 -15.02 -15.00 2.70
CA GLY A 358 -13.71 -15.57 3.00
C GLY A 358 -13.09 -15.05 4.30
N VAL A 359 -13.88 -14.50 5.22
CA VAL A 359 -13.41 -13.84 6.47
C VAL A 359 -12.59 -14.79 7.35
N TRP A 360 -12.82 -16.11 7.24
CA TRP A 360 -12.04 -17.12 7.96
C TRP A 360 -10.55 -17.13 7.58
N ILE A 361 -10.19 -16.66 6.37
CA ILE A 361 -8.80 -16.61 5.89
C ILE A 361 -7.97 -15.69 6.78
N ASP A 362 -8.51 -14.56 7.23
CA ASP A 362 -7.82 -13.58 8.08
C ASP A 362 -7.54 -14.12 9.49
N LYS A 363 -8.23 -15.19 9.91
CA LYS A 363 -7.99 -15.88 11.17
C LYS A 363 -6.82 -16.87 11.10
N ILE A 364 -6.49 -17.36 9.92
CA ILE A 364 -5.45 -18.39 9.71
C ILE A 364 -4.20 -17.88 8.98
N VAL A 365 -4.34 -16.83 8.17
CA VAL A 365 -3.26 -16.23 7.39
C VAL A 365 -2.80 -14.96 8.13
N PRO A 366 -1.57 -14.95 8.68
CA PRO A 366 -0.98 -13.74 9.23
C PRO A 366 -1.02 -12.55 8.28
N ARG A 367 -1.31 -11.36 8.82
CA ARG A 367 -1.43 -10.09 8.08
C ARG A 367 -0.26 -9.84 7.11
N TRP A 368 0.98 -10.04 7.56
CA TRP A 368 2.17 -9.82 6.72
C TRP A 368 2.18 -10.63 5.42
N MET A 369 1.55 -11.81 5.39
CA MET A 369 1.51 -12.64 4.18
C MET A 369 0.63 -12.02 3.08
N PHE A 370 -0.47 -11.37 3.45
CA PHE A 370 -1.26 -10.58 2.49
C PHE A 370 -0.44 -9.41 1.93
N HIS A 371 0.37 -8.79 2.78
CA HIS A 371 1.20 -7.65 2.38
C HIS A 371 2.30 -8.05 1.40
N VAL A 372 2.75 -9.31 1.35
CA VAL A 372 3.76 -9.76 0.36
C VAL A 372 3.24 -9.55 -1.07
N GLY A 373 2.02 -10.01 -1.37
CA GLY A 373 1.41 -9.83 -2.69
C GLY A 373 1.09 -8.37 -2.99
N GLN A 374 0.56 -7.64 -2.01
CA GLN A 374 0.20 -6.23 -2.17
C GLN A 374 1.44 -5.35 -2.43
N ASN A 375 2.56 -5.60 -1.73
CA ASN A 375 3.80 -4.87 -1.98
C ASN A 375 4.39 -5.16 -3.35
N LEU A 376 4.27 -6.39 -3.86
CA LEU A 376 4.69 -6.72 -5.23
C LEU A 376 3.90 -5.93 -6.28
N ILE A 377 2.60 -5.70 -6.06
CA ILE A 377 1.76 -4.85 -6.92
C ILE A 377 2.26 -3.39 -6.84
N LEU A 378 2.55 -2.88 -5.65
CA LEU A 378 3.10 -1.53 -5.52
C LEU A 378 4.48 -1.38 -6.18
N ASP A 379 5.30 -2.44 -6.15
CA ASP A 379 6.61 -2.43 -6.79
C ASP A 379 6.54 -2.38 -8.32
N SER A 380 5.50 -2.92 -8.96
CA SER A 380 5.32 -2.76 -10.41
C SER A 380 5.18 -1.30 -10.80
N ASP A 381 4.50 -0.49 -9.98
CA ASP A 381 4.26 0.92 -10.29
C ASP A 381 5.41 1.84 -9.85
N LEU A 382 6.25 1.38 -8.91
CA LEU A 382 7.03 2.30 -8.09
C LEU A 382 8.05 3.13 -8.88
N HIS A 383 8.81 2.49 -9.78
CA HIS A 383 9.81 3.20 -10.57
C HIS A 383 9.18 4.03 -11.69
N LEU A 384 8.14 3.52 -12.36
CA LEU A 384 7.53 4.22 -13.49
C LEU A 384 6.86 5.53 -13.02
N LEU A 385 6.13 5.48 -11.90
CA LEU A 385 5.47 6.66 -11.35
C LEU A 385 6.45 7.66 -10.76
N HIS A 386 7.56 7.17 -10.19
CA HIS A 386 8.65 8.04 -9.76
C HIS A 386 9.18 8.87 -10.93
N VAL A 387 9.46 8.24 -12.08
CA VAL A 387 9.94 8.94 -13.28
C VAL A 387 8.86 9.84 -13.88
N GLU A 388 7.62 9.38 -13.92
CA GLU A 388 6.48 10.15 -14.41
C GLU A 388 6.31 11.48 -13.68
N GLU A 389 6.39 11.47 -12.34
CA GLU A 389 6.30 12.70 -11.53
C GLU A 389 7.34 13.74 -11.97
N ARG A 390 8.59 13.33 -12.21
CA ARG A 390 9.65 14.27 -12.62
C ARG A 390 9.34 14.89 -13.98
N LYS A 391 8.88 14.08 -14.94
CA LYS A 391 8.51 14.56 -16.28
C LYS A 391 7.33 15.53 -16.26
N ILE A 392 6.34 15.27 -15.41
CA ILE A 392 5.23 16.21 -15.20
C ILE A 392 5.76 17.50 -14.57
N MET A 393 6.68 17.39 -13.60
CA MET A 393 7.25 18.57 -12.94
C MET A 393 8.11 19.44 -13.86
N ASP A 394 8.81 18.87 -14.85
CA ASP A 394 9.59 19.64 -15.83
C ASP A 394 8.71 20.61 -16.65
N VAL A 395 7.44 20.27 -16.85
CA VAL A 395 6.46 21.12 -17.55
C VAL A 395 5.63 21.97 -16.58
N GLY A 396 5.64 21.63 -15.30
CA GLY A 396 4.87 22.24 -14.22
C GLY A 396 3.57 21.49 -13.91
N SER A 397 3.32 21.23 -12.62
CA SER A 397 2.19 20.43 -12.11
C SER A 397 0.82 20.89 -12.62
N ALA A 398 0.60 22.20 -12.72
CA ALA A 398 -0.66 22.77 -13.22
C ALA A 398 -0.85 22.60 -14.74
N GLN A 399 0.22 22.38 -15.50
CA GLN A 399 0.25 22.25 -16.96
C GLN A 399 0.44 20.80 -17.42
N TRP A 400 0.06 19.84 -16.59
CA TRP A 400 0.27 18.40 -16.80
C TRP A 400 -0.21 17.89 -18.18
N GLN A 401 -1.24 18.48 -18.78
CA GLN A 401 -1.74 18.09 -20.12
C GLN A 401 -0.72 18.33 -21.25
N LYS A 402 0.29 19.17 -21.02
CA LYS A 402 1.40 19.34 -21.96
C LYS A 402 2.40 18.19 -21.87
N ALA A 403 2.44 17.48 -20.73
CA ALA A 403 3.33 16.35 -20.49
C ALA A 403 2.71 15.01 -20.89
N CYS A 404 1.38 14.86 -20.83
CA CYS A 404 0.69 13.61 -21.18
C CYS A 404 -0.64 13.82 -21.90
N PHE A 405 -1.01 12.83 -22.71
CA PHE A 405 -2.24 12.80 -23.50
C PHE A 405 -3.19 11.73 -22.95
N VAL A 406 -4.40 12.14 -22.55
CA VAL A 406 -5.40 11.31 -21.87
C VAL A 406 -6.75 11.34 -22.63
N PRO A 407 -6.85 10.67 -23.79
CA PRO A 407 -7.97 10.85 -24.71
C PRO A 407 -9.18 9.95 -24.42
N THR A 408 -9.06 8.99 -23.50
CA THR A 408 -10.02 7.90 -23.37
C THR A 408 -10.94 8.09 -22.17
N LYS A 409 -12.08 7.40 -22.19
CA LYS A 409 -13.00 7.41 -21.04
C LYS A 409 -12.37 6.80 -19.78
N SER A 410 -11.41 5.88 -19.89
CA SER A 410 -10.67 5.36 -18.73
C SER A 410 -9.99 6.46 -17.92
N ASP A 411 -9.61 7.56 -18.58
CA ASP A 411 -8.90 8.68 -17.96
C ASP A 411 -9.84 9.62 -17.17
N ALA A 412 -11.16 9.40 -17.21
CA ALA A 412 -12.16 10.34 -16.70
C ALA A 412 -11.94 10.73 -15.22
N LEU A 413 -11.56 9.78 -14.36
CA LEU A 413 -11.33 10.06 -12.94
C LEU A 413 -10.01 10.77 -12.68
N VAL A 414 -8.96 10.47 -13.46
CA VAL A 414 -7.67 11.18 -13.43
C VAL A 414 -7.87 12.63 -13.84
N ILE A 415 -8.59 12.86 -14.95
CA ILE A 415 -8.95 14.20 -15.43
C ILE A 415 -9.77 14.95 -14.38
N ALA A 416 -10.74 14.30 -13.75
CA ALA A 416 -11.54 14.90 -12.68
C ALA A 416 -10.68 15.30 -11.48
N PHE A 417 -9.76 14.44 -11.03
CA PHE A 417 -8.86 14.76 -9.93
C PHE A 417 -7.97 15.96 -10.25
N ARG A 418 -7.33 15.98 -11.43
CA ARG A 418 -6.52 17.13 -11.87
C ARG A 418 -7.35 18.41 -12.01
N LYS A 419 -8.59 18.33 -12.53
CA LYS A 419 -9.53 19.47 -12.59
C LYS A 419 -9.89 19.95 -11.19
N TRP A 420 -10.12 19.03 -10.24
CA TRP A 420 -10.41 19.36 -8.84
C TRP A 420 -9.21 20.05 -8.19
N LEU A 421 -8.00 19.52 -8.39
CA LEU A 421 -6.77 20.08 -7.84
C LEU A 421 -6.56 21.52 -8.35
N ASN A 422 -6.70 21.75 -9.65
CA ASN A 422 -6.57 23.08 -10.26
C ASN A 422 -7.68 24.04 -9.84
N LYS A 423 -8.95 23.60 -9.87
CA LYS A 423 -10.10 24.46 -9.60
C LYS A 423 -10.24 24.83 -8.13
N HIS A 424 -10.00 23.88 -7.22
CA HIS A 424 -10.27 24.05 -5.79
C HIS A 424 -9.00 24.17 -4.95
N ALA A 425 -7.96 23.40 -5.24
CA ALA A 425 -6.81 23.21 -4.34
C ALA A 425 -5.52 23.93 -4.76
N GLY A 426 -5.58 24.84 -5.73
CA GLY A 426 -4.43 25.64 -6.17
C GLY A 426 -3.41 24.91 -7.05
N GLY A 427 -3.79 23.76 -7.62
CA GLY A 427 -3.01 22.99 -8.61
C GLY A 427 -1.95 22.06 -8.02
N GLN A 428 -1.68 22.14 -6.72
CA GLN A 428 -0.75 21.25 -6.00
C GLN A 428 -1.00 21.33 -4.49
N VAL A 429 -0.42 20.40 -3.73
CA VAL A 429 -0.38 20.48 -2.27
C VAL A 429 0.26 21.81 -1.81
N ASP A 430 -0.39 22.51 -0.88
CA ASP A 430 0.19 23.70 -0.24
C ASP A 430 1.20 23.30 0.86
N TRP A 431 2.49 23.40 0.51
CA TRP A 431 3.60 23.10 1.40
C TRP A 431 4.00 24.26 2.35
N LYS A 432 3.24 25.36 2.43
CA LYS A 432 3.55 26.55 3.26
C LYS A 432 5.00 27.05 3.09
N GLY A 433 5.44 27.17 1.83
CA GLY A 433 6.79 27.63 1.50
C GLY A 433 7.91 26.61 1.72
N LYS A 434 7.61 25.38 2.15
CA LYS A 434 8.62 24.29 2.30
C LYS A 434 9.00 23.62 0.99
N PHE A 435 8.36 23.99 -0.13
CA PHE A 435 8.68 23.48 -1.45
C PHE A 435 9.43 24.55 -2.26
N SER A 436 10.64 24.22 -2.69
CA SER A 436 11.52 25.12 -3.46
C SER A 436 11.20 25.14 -4.96
N GLY A 437 10.20 24.37 -5.42
CA GLY A 437 9.91 24.16 -6.84
C GLY A 437 10.66 22.99 -7.48
N ALA A 438 11.62 22.38 -6.78
CA ALA A 438 12.38 21.22 -7.26
C ALA A 438 12.15 19.98 -6.39
N LEU A 439 12.00 18.83 -7.04
CA LEU A 439 11.90 17.54 -6.35
C LEU A 439 13.27 17.05 -5.87
N PRO A 440 13.32 16.20 -4.83
CA PRO A 440 14.56 15.53 -4.43
C PRO A 440 15.15 14.70 -5.59
N PRO A 441 16.50 14.60 -5.68
CA PRO A 441 17.16 13.82 -6.71
C PRO A 441 16.74 12.35 -6.64
N THR A 442 16.68 11.71 -7.81
CA THR A 442 16.36 10.28 -7.92
C THR A 442 17.47 9.44 -7.27
N PRO A 443 17.15 8.63 -6.24
CA PRO A 443 18.14 7.75 -5.64
C PRO A 443 18.42 6.54 -6.56
N PRO A 444 19.48 5.76 -6.28
CA PRO A 444 19.70 4.49 -6.95
C PRO A 444 18.47 3.58 -6.87
N ARG A 445 18.24 2.77 -7.91
CA ARG A 445 17.04 1.92 -8.03
C ARG A 445 16.83 1.00 -6.82
N GLU A 446 17.90 0.46 -6.25
CA GLU A 446 17.83 -0.38 -5.06
C GLU A 446 17.27 0.36 -3.84
N GLN A 447 17.71 1.61 -3.63
CA GLN A 447 17.20 2.46 -2.55
C GLN A 447 15.77 2.92 -2.82
N LEU A 448 15.45 3.24 -4.09
CA LEU A 448 14.11 3.64 -4.48
C LEU A 448 13.08 2.53 -4.19
N MET A 449 13.45 1.29 -4.47
CA MET A 449 12.59 0.11 -4.34
C MET A 449 12.70 -0.58 -2.97
N ASP A 450 13.45 -0.01 -2.02
CA ASP A 450 13.64 -0.64 -0.70
C ASP A 450 12.33 -0.67 0.09
N ARG A 451 11.84 -1.87 0.38
CA ARG A 451 10.65 -2.13 1.19
C ARG A 451 10.93 -2.01 2.66
N TYR A 452 12.17 -2.21 3.12
CA TYR A 452 12.44 -2.26 4.54
C TYR A 452 12.10 -0.92 5.19
N TRP A 453 12.66 0.17 4.66
CA TRP A 453 12.43 1.52 5.17
C TRP A 453 11.06 2.09 4.78
N THR A 454 10.50 1.68 3.63
CA THR A 454 9.20 2.20 3.17
C THR A 454 8.01 1.49 3.82
N HIS A 455 8.12 0.22 4.21
CA HIS A 455 7.01 -0.60 4.71
C HIS A 455 7.34 -1.33 6.01
N VAL A 456 8.40 -2.15 6.01
CA VAL A 456 8.62 -3.18 7.07
C VAL A 456 8.81 -2.54 8.43
N VAL A 457 9.59 -1.46 8.54
CA VAL A 457 9.79 -0.75 9.81
C VAL A 457 8.51 -0.10 10.35
N ASN A 458 7.56 0.22 9.46
CA ASN A 458 6.30 0.91 9.76
C ASN A 458 5.10 -0.03 9.90
N CYS A 459 5.25 -1.33 9.65
CA CYS A 459 4.18 -2.32 9.76
C CYS A 459 4.49 -3.33 10.87
N SER A 460 3.68 -3.34 11.94
CA SER A 460 3.96 -4.17 13.12
C SER A 460 4.02 -5.65 12.79
N SER A 461 3.15 -6.12 11.88
CA SER A 461 3.10 -7.53 11.48
C SER A 461 4.30 -7.92 10.59
N CYS A 462 4.68 -7.09 9.63
CA CYS A 462 5.82 -7.37 8.75
C CYS A 462 7.15 -7.25 9.52
N ASN A 463 7.27 -6.29 10.43
CA ASN A 463 8.44 -6.15 11.31
C ASN A 463 8.64 -7.37 12.20
N ALA A 464 7.56 -7.87 12.82
CA ALA A 464 7.60 -9.06 13.66
C ALA A 464 7.98 -10.30 12.85
N ALA A 465 7.40 -10.49 11.66
CA ALA A 465 7.74 -11.58 10.75
C ALA A 465 9.22 -11.50 10.32
N TYR A 466 9.68 -10.32 9.89
CA TYR A 466 11.06 -10.07 9.54
C TYR A 466 12.02 -10.48 10.65
N LYS A 467 11.80 -10.01 11.89
CA LYS A 467 12.63 -10.37 13.04
C LYS A 467 12.61 -11.86 13.33
N GLY A 468 11.41 -12.48 13.36
CA GLY A 468 11.27 -13.91 13.62
C GLY A 468 11.97 -14.78 12.59
N LEU A 469 11.85 -14.43 11.30
CA LEU A 469 12.50 -15.15 10.21
C LEU A 469 14.03 -14.99 10.23
N ASN A 470 14.55 -13.81 10.58
CA ASN A 470 16.00 -13.61 10.77
C ASN A 470 16.53 -14.44 11.95
N VAL A 471 15.80 -14.52 13.06
CA VAL A 471 16.18 -15.40 14.18
C VAL A 471 16.19 -16.86 13.73
N LEU A 472 15.17 -17.31 12.99
CA LEU A 472 15.11 -18.67 12.45
C LEU A 472 16.29 -18.96 11.50
N GLU A 473 16.67 -18.02 10.64
CA GLU A 473 17.85 -18.14 9.77
C GLU A 473 19.11 -18.44 10.60
N VAL A 474 19.36 -17.66 11.64
CA VAL A 474 20.52 -17.84 12.52
C VAL A 474 20.46 -19.17 13.28
N VAL A 475 19.28 -19.53 13.80
CA VAL A 475 19.09 -20.81 14.51
C VAL A 475 19.40 -21.99 13.59
N LEU A 476 18.95 -21.97 12.33
CA LEU A 476 19.26 -23.02 11.36
C LEU A 476 20.76 -23.15 11.10
N GLN A 477 21.50 -22.03 11.03
CA GLN A 477 22.96 -22.04 10.90
C GLN A 477 23.65 -22.62 12.14
N VAL A 478 23.23 -22.21 13.34
CA VAL A 478 23.77 -22.72 14.60
C VAL A 478 23.51 -24.21 14.76
N VAL A 479 22.30 -24.69 14.46
CA VAL A 479 21.96 -26.13 14.49
C VAL A 479 22.83 -26.90 13.50
N SER A 480 23.03 -26.38 12.28
CA SER A 480 23.93 -27.00 11.30
C SER A 480 25.35 -27.15 11.84
N ILE A 481 25.94 -26.08 12.38
CA ILE A 481 27.31 -26.10 12.92
C ILE A 481 27.40 -27.03 14.14
N ALA A 482 26.42 -26.98 15.04
CA ALA A 482 26.38 -27.85 16.22
C ALA A 482 26.31 -29.33 15.84
N LEU A 483 25.46 -29.71 14.88
CA LEU A 483 25.35 -31.09 14.40
C LEU A 483 26.67 -31.58 13.81
N LEU A 484 27.36 -30.76 13.00
CA LEU A 484 28.68 -31.09 12.46
C LEU A 484 29.73 -31.21 13.58
N GLY A 485 29.69 -30.32 14.57
CA GLY A 485 30.55 -30.39 15.76
C GLY A 485 30.35 -31.68 16.56
N VAL A 486 29.10 -32.11 16.76
CA VAL A 486 28.80 -33.38 17.44
C VAL A 486 29.31 -34.58 16.63
N VAL A 487 29.15 -34.58 15.30
CA VAL A 487 29.68 -35.64 14.44
C VAL A 487 31.22 -35.71 14.52
N ALA A 488 31.89 -34.55 14.52
CA ALA A 488 33.35 -34.46 14.62
C ALA A 488 33.87 -34.90 16.00
N ALA A 489 33.18 -34.55 17.09
CA ALA A 489 33.60 -34.87 18.45
C ALA A 489 33.28 -36.32 18.88
N THR A 490 32.34 -37.01 18.21
CA THR A 490 31.96 -38.38 18.59
C THR A 490 32.93 -39.42 18.02
N LYS A 491 33.63 -40.11 18.92
CA LYS A 491 34.50 -41.26 18.59
C LYS A 491 33.78 -42.30 17.72
N GLN A 492 34.51 -43.00 16.86
CA GLN A 492 33.94 -43.98 15.91
C GLN A 492 33.12 -45.09 16.58
N SER A 493 33.44 -45.47 17.82
CA SER A 493 32.74 -46.51 18.57
C SER A 493 31.44 -46.07 19.26
N LEU A 494 31.14 -44.76 19.34
CA LEU A 494 30.07 -44.24 20.20
C LEU A 494 28.71 -44.06 19.50
N LYS A 495 28.67 -44.00 18.16
CA LYS A 495 27.44 -43.83 17.37
C LYS A 495 27.53 -44.60 16.06
N SER A 496 26.43 -45.24 15.66
CA SER A 496 26.31 -45.94 14.37
C SER A 496 26.59 -45.00 13.19
N MET A 497 27.20 -45.54 12.13
CA MET A 497 27.46 -44.83 10.88
C MET A 497 26.17 -44.22 10.30
N VAL A 498 25.05 -44.92 10.41
CA VAL A 498 23.73 -44.43 9.96
C VAL A 498 23.34 -43.16 10.72
N ALA A 499 23.56 -43.12 12.04
CA ALA A 499 23.25 -41.95 12.84
C ALA A 499 24.14 -40.75 12.49
N LYS A 500 25.45 -40.98 12.23
CA LYS A 500 26.37 -39.93 11.79
C LYS A 500 25.96 -39.36 10.43
N SER A 501 25.65 -40.22 9.46
CA SER A 501 25.18 -39.79 8.13
C SER A 501 23.88 -39.00 8.22
N ALA A 502 22.91 -39.44 9.02
CA ALA A 502 21.66 -38.70 9.23
C ALA A 502 21.90 -37.31 9.84
N MET A 503 22.78 -37.20 10.84
CA MET A 503 23.13 -35.90 11.43
C MET A 503 23.79 -34.96 10.43
N VAL A 504 24.69 -35.46 9.57
CA VAL A 504 25.31 -34.66 8.49
C VAL A 504 24.24 -34.22 7.49
N SER A 505 23.33 -35.10 7.06
CA SER A 505 22.24 -34.74 6.15
C SER A 505 21.34 -33.65 6.72
N ILE A 506 20.96 -33.75 8.00
CA ILE A 506 20.15 -32.72 8.68
C ILE A 506 20.94 -31.40 8.74
N ALA A 507 22.23 -31.44 9.07
CA ALA A 507 23.06 -30.24 9.10
C ALA A 507 23.07 -29.53 7.73
N LEU A 508 23.31 -30.28 6.65
CA LEU A 508 23.30 -29.74 5.28
C LEU A 508 21.92 -29.17 4.91
N LEU A 509 20.83 -29.84 5.28
CA LEU A 509 19.47 -29.34 5.05
C LEU A 509 19.20 -28.05 5.84
N CYS A 510 19.62 -27.97 7.10
CA CYS A 510 19.51 -26.75 7.90
C CYS A 510 20.30 -25.60 7.27
N PHE A 511 21.53 -25.83 6.82
CA PHE A 511 22.32 -24.82 6.14
C PHE A 511 21.66 -24.36 4.83
N ALA A 512 21.23 -25.29 3.99
CA ALA A 512 20.54 -24.98 2.73
C ALA A 512 19.23 -24.20 2.98
N ALA A 513 18.45 -24.61 3.99
CA ALA A 513 17.24 -23.91 4.41
C ALA A 513 17.54 -22.49 4.90
N SER A 514 18.65 -22.28 5.62
CA SER A 514 19.07 -20.93 6.04
C SER A 514 19.40 -20.03 4.85
N LYS A 515 20.07 -20.55 3.81
CA LYS A 515 20.39 -19.77 2.61
C LYS A 515 19.17 -19.44 1.77
N TRP A 516 18.25 -20.40 1.64
CA TRP A 516 16.94 -20.15 1.04
C TRP A 516 16.16 -19.08 1.81
N LEU A 517 16.16 -19.18 3.15
CA LEU A 517 15.44 -18.24 4.02
C LEU A 517 16.03 -16.84 3.94
N SER A 518 17.36 -16.70 3.92
CA SER A 518 18.06 -15.43 3.71
C SER A 518 17.64 -14.76 2.39
N HIS A 519 17.63 -15.54 1.30
CA HIS A 519 17.14 -15.04 0.00
C HIS A 519 15.66 -14.65 0.06
N PHE A 520 14.82 -15.46 0.68
CA PHE A 520 13.40 -15.17 0.87
C PHE A 520 13.20 -13.86 1.65
N ILE A 521 13.91 -13.69 2.76
CA ILE A 521 13.86 -12.49 3.59
C ILE A 521 14.23 -11.26 2.75
N HIS A 522 15.33 -11.34 2.00
CA HIS A 522 15.76 -10.23 1.14
C HIS A 522 14.71 -9.90 0.07
N LYS A 523 14.18 -10.89 -0.64
CA LYS A 523 13.17 -10.67 -1.69
C LYS A 523 11.83 -10.18 -1.19
N VAL A 524 11.45 -10.53 0.04
CA VAL A 524 10.14 -10.18 0.61
C VAL A 524 10.18 -8.87 1.42
N PHE A 525 11.26 -8.61 2.15
CA PHE A 525 11.32 -7.50 3.09
C PHE A 525 12.27 -6.37 2.70
N HIS A 526 13.17 -6.58 1.74
CA HIS A 526 14.13 -5.55 1.29
C HIS A 526 13.87 -5.15 -0.15
N TYR A 527 14.20 -5.99 -1.12
CA TYR A 527 14.25 -5.57 -2.50
C TYR A 527 13.76 -6.65 -3.46
N HIS A 528 12.93 -6.24 -4.41
CA HIS A 528 12.57 -7.04 -5.56
C HIS A 528 12.56 -6.17 -6.80
N ASP A 529 13.51 -6.43 -7.69
CA ASP A 529 13.47 -5.77 -8.99
C ASP A 529 12.27 -6.28 -9.80
N TYR A 530 11.37 -5.36 -10.12
CA TYR A 530 10.23 -5.63 -11.00
C TYR A 530 10.57 -5.15 -12.40
N ASP A 531 10.83 -6.12 -13.29
CA ASP A 531 11.05 -5.87 -14.70
C ASP A 531 9.84 -6.36 -15.50
N HIS A 532 9.15 -5.43 -16.15
CA HIS A 532 7.97 -5.70 -16.96
C HIS A 532 8.30 -6.50 -18.22
N ALA A 533 9.51 -6.38 -18.76
CA ALA A 533 9.90 -7.05 -20.01
C ALA A 533 9.95 -8.58 -19.88
N PHE A 534 10.12 -9.09 -18.66
CA PHE A 534 10.24 -10.53 -18.39
C PHE A 534 8.94 -11.15 -17.80
N ARG A 535 7.79 -10.50 -17.95
CA ARG A 535 6.51 -10.91 -17.34
C ARG A 535 5.53 -11.62 -18.29
#